data_AF-A0A6A4SP08-F1
#
_entry.id   AF-A0A6A4SP08-F1
#
_cell.length_a   1.000
_cell.length_b   1.000
_cell.length_c   1.000
_cell.angle_alpha   90.00
_cell.angle_beta   90.00
_cell.angle_gamma   90.00
#
_symmetry.space_group_name_H-M   'P 1'
#
loop_
_entity.id
_entity.type
_entity.pdbx_description
1 polymer ?
#
loop_
_entity_poly.entity_id
_entity_poly.type
_entity_poly.pdbx_seq_one_letter_code
_entity_poly.pdbx_strand_id
1 'polypeptide(L)'
;MAPKRRAAAAAAKAGGKKAKEEPDRAEPKDAFTSAKEALLAAGPQARGKRKVDEHSHGATSGAGEGEVGQSKPKTFNKPEDAVKDFEKKFKDKTKNNWSDRVNFVSHPGKYTLIEVDGEQDAEVKVDSVDGKNVVKNVLPCALDGATQDLIQLIFSNDMFKEAMECMNLDTKKMPLGKLSKLQIAKGFEVLQELETAMTKKSGKATLQELSSKFFTTVPHNFGRTRPPTIDSKDIVETKKEMLMVLADIELAQTLKSETEKAQEEMIETVPHPLDQDYSSLKCNLTLLDKDVETFEIIETYLKVTSGDYRQPKIVNVWEVDRETEGLRFSENDNLDNRHLLWHGTNIAVVAAILKSGLRIMPHSGGRVGCGIYFASENSKSAGYDPSKDISITLEGKKVSVPQGKPIPQPQFSDSHFRNSEYLIYKESQCRLRYLLELNM
;
A
#
# COMPACT_ATOMS: atom_id res chain seq x y z
N MET A 1 -45.88 49.25 12.18
CA MET A 1 -45.63 50.69 11.99
C MET A 1 -44.56 51.13 12.97
N ALA A 2 -43.39 51.51 12.48
CA ALA A 2 -42.38 52.36 13.13
C ALA A 2 -41.27 52.65 12.09
N PRO A 3 -40.60 53.81 12.12
CA PRO A 3 -40.35 54.55 10.89
C PRO A 3 -38.92 54.51 10.36
N LYS A 4 -38.82 54.73 9.05
CA LYS A 4 -37.62 55.14 8.31
C LYS A 4 -37.11 56.49 8.84
N ARG A 5 -35.79 56.60 9.07
CA ARG A 5 -35.04 57.86 8.93
C ARG A 5 -33.75 57.60 8.14
N ARG A 6 -33.66 58.30 7.01
CA ARG A 6 -32.44 58.55 6.21
C ARG A 6 -31.78 59.80 6.78
N ALA A 7 -30.45 59.84 6.89
CA ALA A 7 -29.64 60.96 6.38
C ALA A 7 -28.12 60.77 6.61
N ALA A 8 -27.40 61.30 5.62
CA ALA A 8 -26.04 61.85 5.65
C ALA A 8 -24.83 60.91 5.59
N ALA A 9 -24.21 60.95 4.41
CA ALA A 9 -22.89 60.45 4.09
C ALA A 9 -21.80 61.33 4.74
N ALA A 10 -20.73 60.68 5.20
CA ALA A 10 -19.42 61.30 5.40
C ALA A 10 -18.38 60.42 4.69
N ALA A 11 -17.73 61.00 3.69
CA ALA A 11 -16.68 60.38 2.91
C ALA A 11 -15.40 60.24 3.75
N ALA A 12 -14.91 59.02 3.91
CA ALA A 12 -13.56 58.74 4.37
C ALA A 12 -12.76 58.13 3.22
N LYS A 13 -11.63 58.78 2.95
CA LYS A 13 -10.68 58.53 1.86
C LYS A 13 -10.20 57.07 1.83
N ALA A 14 -10.38 56.40 0.69
CA ALA A 14 -9.69 55.15 0.37
C ALA A 14 -8.20 55.46 0.11
N GLY A 15 -7.36 55.23 1.12
CA GLY A 15 -5.91 55.11 0.94
C GLY A 15 -5.59 53.70 0.43
N GLY A 16 -5.19 53.61 -0.84
CA GLY A 16 -4.78 52.35 -1.45
C GLY A 16 -3.59 51.73 -0.71
N LYS A 17 -3.79 50.51 -0.19
CA LYS A 17 -2.68 49.60 0.11
C LYS A 17 -2.32 48.87 -1.17
N LYS A 18 -1.12 49.16 -1.69
CA LYS A 18 -0.45 48.36 -2.73
C LYS A 18 -0.49 46.89 -2.32
N ALA A 19 -1.02 46.05 -3.20
CA ALA A 19 -0.79 44.62 -3.18
C ALA A 19 0.72 44.38 -3.18
N LYS A 20 1.19 43.60 -2.22
CA LYS A 20 2.56 43.10 -2.20
C LYS A 20 2.53 41.85 -3.08
N GLU A 21 3.17 41.92 -4.25
CA GLU A 21 3.42 40.74 -5.09
C GLU A 21 4.07 39.65 -4.23
N GLU A 22 3.49 38.45 -4.25
CA GLU A 22 4.17 37.24 -3.81
C GLU A 22 5.42 37.06 -4.67
N PRO A 23 6.58 36.74 -4.08
CA PRO A 23 7.72 36.32 -4.87
C PRO A 23 7.39 34.97 -5.50
N ASP A 24 7.71 34.83 -6.80
CA ASP A 24 7.55 33.63 -7.60
C ASP A 24 7.96 32.36 -6.83
N ARG A 25 7.07 31.38 -6.82
CA ARG A 25 7.31 30.05 -6.26
C ARG A 25 8.39 29.39 -7.10
N ALA A 26 9.63 29.39 -6.60
CA ALA A 26 10.72 28.63 -7.20
C ALA A 26 10.30 27.15 -7.35
N GLU A 27 10.52 26.60 -8.54
CA GLU A 27 10.31 25.17 -8.83
C GLU A 27 11.05 24.29 -7.81
N PRO A 28 10.49 23.11 -7.44
CA PRO A 28 11.14 22.22 -6.49
C PRO A 28 12.49 21.77 -7.04
N LYS A 29 13.58 22.21 -6.41
CA LYS A 29 14.93 21.78 -6.76
C LYS A 29 15.12 20.31 -6.37
N ASP A 30 15.53 19.50 -7.33
CA ASP A 30 15.94 18.10 -7.16
C ASP A 30 16.99 17.98 -6.04
N ALA A 31 16.75 17.09 -5.07
CA ALA A 31 17.62 16.80 -3.93
C ALA A 31 19.06 16.43 -4.36
N PHE A 32 19.24 15.87 -5.57
CA PHE A 32 20.55 15.55 -6.11
C PHE A 32 21.34 16.78 -6.61
N THR A 33 20.64 17.85 -7.01
CA THR A 33 21.28 19.13 -7.38
C THR A 33 21.87 19.80 -6.14
N SER A 34 21.17 19.67 -5.00
CA SER A 34 21.61 20.17 -3.70
C SER A 34 22.87 19.44 -3.19
N ALA A 35 23.00 18.13 -3.42
CA ALA A 35 24.21 17.38 -3.07
C ALA A 35 25.44 17.81 -3.89
N LYS A 36 25.26 18.09 -5.19
CA LYS A 36 26.32 18.59 -6.07
C LYS A 36 26.75 20.02 -5.70
N GLU A 37 25.80 20.89 -5.37
CA GLU A 37 26.09 22.26 -4.92
C GLU A 37 26.72 22.29 -3.52
N ALA A 38 26.32 21.41 -2.60
CA ALA A 38 26.92 21.28 -1.27
C ALA A 38 28.38 20.79 -1.31
N LEU A 39 28.72 19.89 -2.25
CA LEU A 39 30.10 19.44 -2.49
C LEU A 39 31.00 20.53 -3.09
N LEU A 40 30.42 21.47 -3.85
CA LEU A 40 31.14 22.59 -4.45
C LEU A 40 31.27 23.80 -3.50
N ALA A 41 30.36 23.96 -2.54
CA ALA A 41 30.35 25.06 -1.57
C ALA A 41 31.33 24.87 -0.39
N ALA A 42 31.87 23.65 -0.20
CA ALA A 42 32.91 23.38 0.78
C ALA A 42 34.27 23.91 0.30
N GLY A 43 34.53 25.19 0.54
CA GLY A 43 35.86 25.80 0.38
C GLY A 43 36.93 25.16 1.28
N PRO A 44 38.23 25.40 1.02
CA PRO A 44 39.30 24.57 1.56
C PRO A 44 39.54 24.80 3.05
N GLN A 45 39.23 23.79 3.88
CA GLN A 45 39.66 23.73 5.28
C GLN A 45 41.02 23.02 5.41
N ALA A 46 41.80 23.51 6.37
CA ALA A 46 43.22 23.22 6.56
C ALA A 46 43.55 21.72 6.74
N ARG A 47 44.73 21.36 6.21
CA ARG A 47 45.32 20.01 6.15
C ARG A 47 45.28 19.24 7.48
N GLY A 48 44.43 18.22 7.55
CA GLY A 48 44.63 17.04 8.40
C GLY A 48 45.10 15.86 7.55
N LYS A 49 46.24 15.26 7.88
CA LYS A 49 46.78 14.08 7.17
C LYS A 49 45.89 12.85 7.44
N ARG A 50 44.93 12.60 6.56
CA ARG A 50 44.33 11.27 6.34
C ARG A 50 44.36 10.99 4.84
N LYS A 51 44.77 9.79 4.43
CA LYS A 51 44.66 9.34 3.04
C LYS A 51 43.18 9.31 2.70
N VAL A 52 42.75 10.17 1.79
CA VAL A 52 41.46 10.06 1.12
C VAL A 52 41.57 8.83 0.22
N ASP A 53 40.60 7.92 0.26
CA ASP A 53 40.51 6.88 -0.76
C ASP A 53 40.41 7.55 -2.14
N GLU A 54 41.49 7.49 -2.91
CA GLU A 54 41.64 8.15 -4.21
C GLU A 54 40.79 7.50 -5.32
N HIS A 55 39.94 6.52 -5.01
CA HIS A 55 39.33 5.62 -6.00
C HIS A 55 37.81 5.64 -5.91
N SER A 56 37.18 6.01 -7.03
CA SER A 56 35.74 5.94 -7.22
C SER A 56 35.38 4.62 -7.90
N HIS A 57 34.28 4.01 -7.47
CA HIS A 57 33.88 2.67 -7.90
C HIS A 57 32.57 2.75 -8.68
N GLY A 58 32.53 2.15 -9.87
CA GLY A 58 31.31 1.97 -10.64
C GLY A 58 30.99 0.48 -10.75
N ALA A 59 29.74 0.11 -10.46
CA ALA A 59 29.26 -1.25 -10.65
C ALA A 59 28.17 -1.27 -11.71
N THR A 60 28.20 -2.30 -12.55
CA THR A 60 27.08 -2.62 -13.43
C THR A 60 26.80 -4.10 -13.35
N SER A 61 25.53 -4.42 -13.12
CA SER A 61 24.99 -5.77 -13.11
C SER A 61 23.99 -5.91 -14.25
N GLY A 62 23.97 -7.08 -14.89
CA GLY A 62 22.99 -7.41 -15.92
C GLY A 62 22.64 -8.89 -15.87
N ALA A 63 21.36 -9.20 -15.71
CA ALA A 63 20.83 -10.55 -15.58
C ALA A 63 19.51 -10.75 -16.35
N GLY A 64 19.16 -12.01 -16.65
CA GLY A 64 17.78 -12.39 -16.95
C GLY A 64 16.88 -12.28 -15.71
N GLU A 65 15.56 -12.25 -15.89
CA GLU A 65 14.59 -12.26 -14.76
C GLU A 65 14.86 -13.42 -13.79
N GLY A 66 14.96 -13.13 -12.48
CA GLY A 66 15.21 -14.10 -11.41
C GLY A 66 16.66 -14.62 -11.20
N GLU A 67 17.60 -14.42 -12.14
CA GLU A 67 18.98 -14.98 -12.06
C GLU A 67 20.04 -13.95 -11.61
N VAL A 68 21.17 -14.42 -11.04
CA VAL A 68 22.33 -13.57 -10.72
C VAL A 68 23.15 -13.35 -12.00
N GLY A 69 23.21 -12.10 -12.43
CA GLY A 69 23.90 -11.69 -13.65
C GLY A 69 25.41 -11.54 -13.53
N GLN A 70 26.08 -11.30 -14.65
CA GLN A 70 27.48 -10.87 -14.62
C GLN A 70 27.56 -9.47 -14.02
N SER A 71 28.32 -9.32 -12.93
CA SER A 71 28.73 -8.03 -12.39
C SER A 71 30.14 -7.70 -12.91
N LYS A 72 30.33 -6.47 -13.39
CA LYS A 72 31.64 -5.95 -13.79
C LYS A 72 31.95 -4.71 -12.96
N PRO A 73 32.64 -4.85 -11.81
CA PRO A 73 33.14 -3.70 -11.07
C PRO A 73 34.26 -3.04 -11.87
N LYS A 74 34.24 -1.71 -11.94
CA LYS A 74 35.27 -0.91 -12.60
C LYS A 74 35.72 0.20 -11.65
N THR A 75 37.03 0.32 -11.50
CA THR A 75 37.66 1.32 -10.62
C THR A 75 38.08 2.52 -11.46
N PHE A 76 37.88 3.72 -10.91
CA PHE A 76 38.22 4.97 -11.57
C PHE A 76 39.08 5.83 -10.64
N ASN A 77 40.13 6.40 -11.19
CA ASN A 77 41.07 7.26 -10.46
C ASN A 77 40.50 8.66 -10.18
N LYS A 78 39.39 9.03 -10.83
CA LYS A 78 38.73 10.33 -10.70
C LYS A 78 37.20 10.18 -10.76
N PRO A 79 36.44 10.87 -9.88
CA PRO A 79 34.98 10.84 -9.91
C PRO A 79 34.38 11.25 -11.25
N GLU A 80 34.98 12.22 -11.94
CA GLU A 80 34.47 12.71 -13.23
C GLU A 80 34.51 11.63 -14.31
N ASP A 81 35.48 10.73 -14.27
CA ASP A 81 35.61 9.64 -15.21
C ASP A 81 34.56 8.55 -14.94
N ALA A 82 34.22 8.32 -13.67
CA ALA A 82 33.13 7.43 -13.27
C ALA A 82 31.77 7.97 -13.75
N VAL A 83 31.50 9.27 -13.57
CA VAL A 83 30.27 9.92 -14.06
C VAL A 83 30.17 9.81 -15.58
N LYS A 84 31.24 10.10 -16.32
CA LYS A 84 31.24 9.97 -17.79
C LYS A 84 31.00 8.54 -18.28
N ASP A 85 31.63 7.55 -17.63
CA ASP A 85 31.42 6.13 -17.98
C ASP A 85 29.97 5.72 -17.70
N PHE A 86 29.41 6.16 -16.58
CA PHE A 86 28.02 5.95 -16.23
C PHE A 86 27.06 6.57 -17.25
N GLU A 87 27.19 7.87 -17.56
CA GLU A 87 26.31 8.56 -18.51
C GLU A 87 26.40 7.95 -19.91
N LYS A 88 27.61 7.57 -20.35
CA LYS A 88 27.82 6.85 -21.60
C LYS A 88 27.09 5.52 -21.59
N LYS A 89 27.26 4.73 -20.54
CA LYS A 89 26.65 3.40 -20.43
C LYS A 89 25.14 3.47 -20.32
N PHE A 90 24.61 4.45 -19.59
CA PHE A 90 23.20 4.77 -19.53
C PHE A 90 22.67 5.02 -20.93
N LYS A 91 23.28 5.95 -21.68
CA LYS A 91 22.89 6.27 -23.05
C LYS A 91 23.00 5.08 -24.00
N ASP A 92 24.05 4.27 -23.89
CA ASP A 92 24.21 3.06 -24.72
C ASP A 92 23.09 2.04 -24.48
N LYS A 93 22.65 1.92 -23.22
CA LYS A 93 21.63 0.95 -22.78
C LYS A 93 20.20 1.43 -22.99
N THR A 94 19.94 2.72 -22.86
CA THR A 94 18.58 3.29 -22.86
C THR A 94 18.28 4.17 -24.08
N LYS A 95 19.31 4.62 -24.82
CA LYS A 95 19.26 5.69 -25.84
C LYS A 95 18.86 7.08 -25.31
N ASN A 96 18.75 7.26 -24.00
CA ASN A 96 18.43 8.55 -23.37
C ASN A 96 19.69 9.19 -22.77
N ASN A 97 19.73 10.53 -22.66
CA ASN A 97 20.79 11.19 -21.92
C ASN A 97 20.44 11.20 -20.43
N TRP A 98 21.41 10.91 -19.56
CA TRP A 98 21.18 10.91 -18.10
C TRP A 98 20.76 12.28 -17.55
N SER A 99 21.32 13.36 -18.11
CA SER A 99 21.00 14.73 -17.73
C SER A 99 19.54 15.12 -18.00
N ASP A 100 18.87 14.42 -18.93
CA ASP A 100 17.48 14.66 -19.35
C ASP A 100 16.57 13.48 -18.98
N ARG A 101 16.92 12.75 -17.91
CA ARG A 101 16.19 11.56 -17.45
C ARG A 101 14.74 11.84 -17.04
N VAL A 102 14.40 13.09 -16.75
CA VAL A 102 13.03 13.52 -16.44
C VAL A 102 12.11 13.35 -17.66
N ASN A 103 12.64 13.52 -18.86
CA ASN A 103 11.93 13.35 -20.14
C ASN A 103 12.22 11.99 -20.79
N PHE A 104 12.42 10.94 -19.98
CA PHE A 104 12.82 9.62 -20.48
C PHE A 104 11.81 9.04 -21.50
N VAL A 105 12.31 8.57 -22.65
CA VAL A 105 11.51 7.90 -23.68
C VAL A 105 11.94 6.46 -23.85
N SER A 106 11.01 5.51 -23.74
CA SER A 106 11.28 4.10 -24.00
C SER A 106 11.53 3.85 -25.48
N HIS A 107 12.59 3.09 -25.81
CA HIS A 107 12.94 2.74 -27.18
C HIS A 107 12.90 1.21 -27.43
N PRO A 108 12.39 0.75 -28.58
CA PRO A 108 12.38 -0.68 -28.91
C PRO A 108 13.77 -1.33 -28.82
N GLY A 109 13.85 -2.48 -28.15
CA GLY A 109 15.09 -3.26 -27.98
C GLY A 109 16.12 -2.62 -27.03
N LYS A 110 15.73 -1.61 -26.25
CA LYS A 110 16.58 -0.93 -25.26
C LYS A 110 15.98 -1.05 -23.86
N TYR A 111 16.83 -0.84 -22.86
CA TYR A 111 16.39 -0.84 -21.46
C TYR A 111 15.51 0.38 -21.20
N THR A 112 14.46 0.20 -20.41
CA THR A 112 13.68 1.31 -19.85
C THR A 112 14.19 1.66 -18.45
N LEU A 113 13.99 2.91 -18.04
CA LEU A 113 14.28 3.36 -16.68
C LEU A 113 13.09 2.99 -15.78
N ILE A 114 13.35 2.15 -14.79
CA ILE A 114 12.42 1.89 -13.69
C ILE A 114 12.90 2.77 -12.53
N GLU A 115 12.05 3.69 -12.11
CA GLU A 115 12.29 4.49 -10.92
C GLU A 115 12.08 3.62 -9.70
N VAL A 116 13.03 3.69 -8.79
CA VAL A 116 13.05 2.91 -7.57
C VAL A 116 13.24 3.92 -6.46
N ASP A 117 12.26 4.05 -5.57
CA ASP A 117 12.31 5.02 -4.47
C ASP A 117 13.37 4.55 -3.47
N GLY A 118 14.60 5.00 -3.69
CA GLY A 118 15.73 4.71 -2.83
C GLY A 118 15.87 5.81 -1.78
N GLU A 119 14.98 5.88 -0.79
CA GLU A 119 15.33 6.58 0.46
C GLU A 119 16.19 5.71 1.40
N GLN A 120 16.49 4.47 1.00
CA GLN A 120 17.49 3.65 1.65
C GLN A 120 18.38 3.00 0.59
N ASP A 121 19.35 3.76 0.09
CA ASP A 121 20.66 3.14 0.07
C ASP A 121 20.94 2.83 1.54
N ALA A 122 21.00 1.54 1.86
CA ALA A 122 21.49 1.10 3.15
C ALA A 122 22.77 1.92 3.41
N GLU A 123 22.70 2.88 4.32
CA GLU A 123 23.88 3.38 4.97
C GLU A 123 24.50 2.10 5.52
N VAL A 124 25.57 1.65 4.84
CA VAL A 124 26.55 0.80 5.47
C VAL A 124 26.87 1.58 6.73
N LYS A 125 26.39 1.09 7.88
CA LYS A 125 26.84 1.55 9.18
C LYS A 125 28.34 1.32 9.18
N VAL A 126 29.09 2.30 8.70
CA VAL A 126 30.49 2.42 8.97
C VAL A 126 30.47 2.74 10.45
N ASP A 127 30.76 1.74 11.27
CA ASP A 127 30.99 1.91 12.70
C ASP A 127 32.09 2.97 12.86
N SER A 128 31.69 4.24 12.91
CA SER A 128 32.51 5.32 13.43
C SER A 128 32.53 5.11 14.92
N VAL A 129 33.63 4.51 15.40
CA VAL A 129 33.88 4.16 16.81
C VAL A 129 34.07 5.41 17.71
N ASP A 130 33.59 6.58 17.33
CA ASP A 130 33.69 7.81 18.12
C ASP A 130 32.34 8.54 18.17
N GLY A 131 31.38 7.92 18.86
CA GLY A 131 30.13 8.54 19.28
C GLY A 131 29.60 7.78 20.49
N LYS A 132 29.41 8.45 21.63
CA LYS A 132 28.79 7.86 22.82
C LYS A 132 27.46 7.20 22.41
N ASN A 133 27.39 5.88 22.43
CA ASN A 133 26.13 5.14 22.33
C ASN A 133 25.27 5.57 23.52
N VAL A 134 24.33 6.49 23.29
CA VAL A 134 23.33 6.83 24.28
C VAL A 134 22.41 5.62 24.35
N VAL A 135 22.54 4.83 25.42
CA VAL A 135 21.60 3.73 25.68
C VAL A 135 20.23 4.37 25.87
N LYS A 136 19.35 4.22 24.87
CA LYS A 136 17.96 4.67 24.96
C LYS A 136 17.22 3.70 25.90
N ASN A 137 16.50 4.24 26.88
CA ASN A 137 15.63 3.45 27.75
C ASN A 137 14.34 3.14 26.99
N VAL A 138 14.21 1.91 26.49
CA VAL A 138 12.99 1.44 25.82
C VAL A 138 11.97 1.05 26.87
N LEU A 139 10.76 1.60 26.78
CA LEU A 139 9.65 1.24 27.65
C LEU A 139 9.15 -0.18 27.34
N PRO A 140 8.63 -0.92 28.34
CA PRO A 140 7.94 -2.18 28.09
C PRO A 140 6.73 -1.97 27.17
N CYS A 141 6.44 -2.97 26.32
CA CYS A 141 5.28 -2.94 25.44
C CYS A 141 3.99 -2.90 26.27
N ALA A 142 3.06 -2.03 25.89
CA ALA A 142 1.77 -1.88 26.55
C ALA A 142 0.70 -2.85 26.02
N LEU A 143 0.94 -3.46 24.85
CA LEU A 143 0.01 -4.36 24.18
C LEU A 143 -0.01 -5.74 24.87
N ASP A 144 -1.16 -6.41 24.84
CA ASP A 144 -1.27 -7.82 25.21
C ASP A 144 -0.54 -8.72 24.21
N GLY A 145 -0.24 -9.96 24.62
CA GLY A 145 0.57 -10.89 23.81
C GLY A 145 -0.02 -11.20 22.43
N ALA A 146 -1.34 -11.39 22.33
CA ALA A 146 -1.98 -11.69 21.05
C ALA A 146 -1.92 -10.48 20.11
N THR A 147 -2.11 -9.27 20.64
CA THR A 147 -1.97 -8.04 19.86
C THR A 147 -0.51 -7.80 19.46
N GLN A 148 0.48 -8.11 20.30
CA GLN A 148 1.90 -8.04 19.91
C GLN A 148 2.20 -8.96 18.72
N ASP A 149 1.73 -10.21 18.77
CA ASP A 149 1.91 -11.19 17.68
C ASP A 149 1.26 -10.70 16.38
N LEU A 150 0.04 -10.14 16.46
CA LEU A 150 -0.66 -9.56 15.32
C LEU A 150 0.14 -8.40 14.71
N ILE A 151 0.58 -7.44 15.51
CA ILE A 151 1.33 -6.26 15.02
C ILE A 151 2.66 -6.68 14.40
N GLN A 152 3.37 -7.61 15.02
CA GLN A 152 4.59 -8.17 14.45
C GLN A 152 4.33 -8.84 13.09
N LEU A 153 3.23 -9.58 12.97
CA LEU A 153 2.86 -10.30 11.75
C LEU A 153 2.49 -9.35 10.60
N ILE A 154 1.62 -8.37 10.84
CA ILE A 154 1.12 -7.47 9.78
C ILE A 154 2.16 -6.44 9.32
N PHE A 155 3.24 -6.23 10.07
CA PHE A 155 4.41 -5.42 9.69
C PHE A 155 5.66 -6.26 9.34
N SER A 156 5.51 -7.57 9.17
CA SER A 156 6.62 -8.48 8.86
C SER A 156 7.06 -8.34 7.40
N ASN A 157 8.36 -8.06 7.21
CA ASN A 157 8.97 -8.01 5.88
C ASN A 157 8.97 -9.37 5.19
N ASP A 158 9.14 -10.46 5.96
CA ASP A 158 9.10 -11.82 5.40
C ASP A 158 7.69 -12.15 4.90
N MET A 159 6.66 -11.77 5.66
CA MET A 159 5.27 -11.93 5.23
C MET A 159 4.98 -11.16 3.93
N PHE A 160 5.41 -9.89 3.83
CA PHE A 160 5.22 -9.12 2.60
C PHE A 160 5.96 -9.74 1.42
N LYS A 161 7.19 -10.22 1.64
CA LYS A 161 7.99 -10.89 0.61
C LYS A 161 7.32 -12.17 0.13
N GLU A 162 6.82 -13.01 1.04
CA GLU A 162 6.08 -14.23 0.72
C GLU A 162 4.79 -13.92 -0.07
N ALA A 163 4.06 -12.88 0.32
CA ALA A 163 2.87 -12.44 -0.40
C ALA A 163 3.20 -11.99 -1.83
N MET A 164 4.29 -11.24 -2.02
CA MET A 164 4.78 -10.84 -3.34
C MET A 164 5.21 -12.04 -4.20
N GLU A 165 5.91 -13.01 -3.59
CA GLU A 165 6.34 -14.24 -4.27
C GLU A 165 5.15 -15.11 -4.71
N CYS A 166 4.10 -15.22 -3.89
CA CYS A 166 2.85 -15.90 -4.24
C CYS A 166 2.16 -15.27 -5.47
N MET A 167 2.42 -13.99 -5.76
CA MET A 167 1.92 -13.29 -6.95
C MET A 167 2.88 -13.35 -8.14
N ASN A 168 3.97 -14.12 -8.03
CA ASN A 168 5.06 -14.25 -9.00
C ASN A 168 5.83 -12.95 -9.26
N LEU A 169 5.98 -12.08 -8.26
CA LEU A 169 6.76 -10.86 -8.36
C LEU A 169 8.26 -11.13 -8.11
N ASP A 170 9.13 -10.39 -8.79
CA ASP A 170 10.58 -10.48 -8.59
C ASP A 170 11.01 -9.60 -7.42
N THR A 171 11.02 -10.17 -6.21
CA THR A 171 11.41 -9.49 -4.97
C THR A 171 12.87 -9.04 -4.92
N LYS A 172 13.72 -9.55 -5.83
CA LYS A 172 15.11 -9.08 -5.95
C LYS A 172 15.20 -7.78 -6.76
N LYS A 173 14.35 -7.64 -7.77
CA LYS A 173 14.28 -6.44 -8.61
C LYS A 173 13.37 -5.37 -8.01
N MET A 174 12.43 -5.77 -7.16
CA MET A 174 11.56 -4.89 -6.37
C MET A 174 11.67 -5.24 -4.89
N PRO A 175 12.76 -4.86 -4.20
CA PRO A 175 12.83 -5.00 -2.77
C PRO A 175 11.81 -4.06 -2.09
N LEU A 176 11.31 -4.45 -0.91
CA LEU A 176 10.21 -3.76 -0.22
C LEU A 176 10.46 -2.27 0.03
N GLY A 177 11.64 -1.91 0.54
CA GLY A 177 12.02 -0.50 0.79
C GLY A 177 12.31 0.33 -0.46
N LYS A 178 11.99 -0.20 -1.64
CA LYS A 178 12.24 0.37 -2.97
C LYS A 178 10.98 0.34 -3.85
N LEU A 179 9.86 -0.14 -3.29
CA LEU A 179 8.57 -0.21 -3.95
C LEU A 179 8.02 1.21 -4.15
N SER A 180 7.91 1.67 -5.39
CA SER A 180 7.50 3.04 -5.68
C SER A 180 6.01 3.16 -5.98
N LYS A 181 5.32 4.12 -5.34
CA LYS A 181 3.95 4.54 -5.68
C LYS A 181 3.82 4.84 -7.17
N LEU A 182 4.83 5.47 -7.75
CA LEU A 182 4.85 5.83 -9.17
C LEU A 182 4.92 4.60 -10.07
N GLN A 183 5.69 3.58 -9.68
CA GLN A 183 5.79 2.34 -10.44
C GLN A 183 4.46 1.57 -10.42
N ILE A 184 3.78 1.52 -9.28
CA ILE A 184 2.44 0.94 -9.15
C ILE A 184 1.43 1.68 -10.03
N ALA A 185 1.44 3.01 -10.01
CA ALA A 185 0.59 3.85 -10.86
C ALA A 185 0.83 3.58 -12.36
N LYS A 186 2.09 3.58 -12.80
CA LYS A 186 2.48 3.21 -14.18
C LYS A 186 2.00 1.79 -14.53
N GLY A 187 2.03 0.86 -13.58
CA GLY A 187 1.47 -0.49 -13.74
C GLY A 187 -0.03 -0.47 -14.08
N PHE A 188 -0.82 0.31 -13.34
CA PHE A 188 -2.26 0.46 -13.61
C PHE A 188 -2.55 1.10 -14.96
N GLU A 189 -1.79 2.11 -15.37
CA GLU A 189 -1.92 2.74 -16.69
C GLU A 189 -1.76 1.72 -17.82
N VAL A 190 -0.75 0.85 -17.74
CA VAL A 190 -0.54 -0.21 -18.75
C VAL A 190 -1.69 -1.22 -18.76
N LEU A 191 -2.25 -1.57 -17.60
CA LEU A 191 -3.42 -2.45 -17.53
C LEU A 191 -4.67 -1.79 -18.15
N GLN A 192 -4.87 -0.48 -17.99
CA GLN A 192 -5.96 0.24 -18.67
C GLN A 192 -5.76 0.29 -20.19
N GLU A 193 -4.53 0.47 -20.66
CA GLU A 193 -4.18 0.36 -22.09
C GLU A 193 -4.53 -1.03 -22.63
N LEU A 194 -4.23 -2.10 -21.87
CA LEU A 194 -4.59 -3.48 -22.21
C LEU A 194 -6.10 -3.67 -22.32
N GLU A 195 -6.90 -3.21 -21.34
CA GLU A 195 -8.37 -3.31 -21.41
C GLU A 195 -8.96 -2.57 -22.61
N THR A 196 -8.40 -1.40 -22.90
CA THR A 196 -8.80 -0.59 -24.05
C THR A 196 -8.48 -1.32 -25.36
N ALA A 197 -7.31 -1.93 -25.47
CA ALA A 197 -6.91 -2.72 -26.63
C ALA A 197 -7.79 -3.97 -26.81
N MET A 198 -8.16 -4.66 -25.72
CA MET A 198 -9.08 -5.79 -25.75
C MET A 198 -10.48 -5.38 -26.20
N THR A 199 -10.99 -4.26 -25.69
CA THR A 199 -12.31 -3.73 -26.05
C THR A 199 -12.38 -3.33 -27.53
N LYS A 200 -11.29 -2.78 -28.07
CA LYS A 200 -11.14 -2.44 -29.49
C LYS A 200 -10.86 -3.66 -30.39
N LYS A 201 -10.76 -4.87 -29.83
CA LYS A 201 -10.36 -6.09 -30.54
C LYS A 201 -9.04 -5.94 -31.30
N SER A 202 -8.06 -5.27 -30.70
CA SER A 202 -6.72 -5.11 -31.25
C SER A 202 -6.04 -6.47 -31.51
N GLY A 203 -5.13 -6.49 -32.48
CA GLY A 203 -4.42 -7.71 -32.86
C GLY A 203 -3.54 -8.28 -31.75
N LYS A 204 -3.26 -9.59 -31.82
CA LYS A 204 -2.43 -10.33 -30.85
C LYS A 204 -1.05 -9.69 -30.60
N ALA A 205 -0.45 -9.09 -31.63
CA ALA A 205 0.84 -8.41 -31.50
C ALA A 205 0.79 -7.21 -30.54
N THR A 206 -0.28 -6.41 -30.58
CA THR A 206 -0.47 -5.26 -29.68
C THR A 206 -0.62 -5.73 -28.23
N LEU A 207 -1.40 -6.79 -27.99
CA LEU A 207 -1.56 -7.36 -26.65
C LEU A 207 -0.22 -7.90 -26.12
N GLN A 208 0.59 -8.52 -26.96
CA GLN A 208 1.94 -9.00 -26.59
C GLN A 208 2.88 -7.85 -26.23
N GLU A 209 2.85 -6.76 -27.00
CA GLU A 209 3.67 -5.58 -26.72
C GLU A 209 3.27 -4.93 -25.39
N LEU A 210 1.98 -4.72 -25.16
CA LEU A 210 1.47 -4.17 -23.90
C LEU A 210 1.72 -5.10 -22.71
N SER A 211 1.63 -6.42 -22.91
CA SER A 211 2.00 -7.41 -21.88
C SER A 211 3.49 -7.28 -21.54
N SER A 212 4.35 -7.17 -22.54
CA SER A 212 5.79 -6.94 -22.33
C SER A 212 6.06 -5.63 -21.60
N LYS A 213 5.32 -4.56 -21.94
CA LYS A 213 5.40 -3.26 -21.24
C LYS A 213 5.02 -3.44 -19.78
N PHE A 214 3.93 -4.17 -19.47
CA PHE A 214 3.50 -4.43 -18.09
C PHE A 214 4.56 -5.18 -17.28
N PHE A 215 5.09 -6.30 -17.78
CA PHE A 215 6.11 -7.08 -17.06
C PHE A 215 7.46 -6.37 -16.93
N THR A 216 7.73 -5.41 -17.83
CA THR A 216 8.89 -4.52 -17.68
C THR A 216 8.64 -3.50 -16.57
N THR A 217 7.45 -2.89 -16.53
CA THR A 217 7.07 -1.91 -15.50
C THR A 217 6.96 -2.55 -14.12
N VAL A 218 6.41 -3.76 -14.04
CA VAL A 218 6.20 -4.50 -12.79
C VAL A 218 6.96 -5.82 -12.90
N PRO A 219 8.22 -5.88 -12.43
CA PRO A 219 9.05 -7.08 -12.48
C PRO A 219 8.37 -8.34 -11.92
N HIS A 220 8.25 -9.34 -12.77
CA HIS A 220 7.78 -10.68 -12.41
C HIS A 220 8.91 -11.69 -12.54
N ASN A 221 8.78 -12.80 -11.81
CA ASN A 221 9.69 -13.92 -11.92
C ASN A 221 9.02 -15.06 -12.70
N PHE A 222 9.39 -15.22 -13.98
CA PHE A 222 8.96 -16.32 -14.83
C PHE A 222 10.01 -17.44 -14.95
N GLY A 223 11.12 -17.35 -14.21
CA GLY A 223 12.26 -18.24 -14.37
C GLY A 223 12.76 -18.26 -15.82
N ARG A 224 12.78 -19.47 -16.43
CA ARG A 224 13.20 -19.67 -17.83
C ARG A 224 12.04 -19.66 -18.83
N THR A 225 10.83 -19.38 -18.36
CA THR A 225 9.65 -19.34 -19.22
C THR A 225 9.45 -17.93 -19.77
N ARG A 226 8.91 -17.84 -20.97
CA ARG A 226 8.56 -16.56 -21.56
C ARG A 226 7.34 -15.99 -20.80
N PRO A 227 7.33 -14.68 -20.47
CA PRO A 227 6.17 -14.03 -19.88
C PRO A 227 4.89 -14.31 -20.70
N PRO A 228 3.76 -14.65 -20.06
CA PRO A 228 2.51 -14.95 -20.74
C PRO A 228 1.93 -13.69 -21.40
N THR A 229 1.02 -13.85 -22.37
CA THR A 229 0.27 -12.71 -22.89
C THR A 229 -0.93 -12.45 -21.99
N ILE A 230 -1.17 -11.18 -21.64
CA ILE A 230 -2.38 -10.71 -20.98
C ILE A 230 -3.42 -10.47 -22.07
N ASP A 231 -4.31 -11.44 -22.29
CA ASP A 231 -5.27 -11.45 -23.40
C ASP A 231 -6.74 -11.69 -23.00
N SER A 232 -7.03 -11.73 -21.70
CA SER A 232 -8.40 -11.80 -21.18
C SER A 232 -8.64 -10.77 -20.07
N LYS A 233 -9.92 -10.40 -19.89
CA LYS A 233 -10.34 -9.50 -18.82
C LYS A 233 -10.02 -10.06 -17.43
N ASP A 234 -10.17 -11.38 -17.26
CA ASP A 234 -9.90 -12.05 -15.99
C ASP A 234 -8.43 -11.95 -15.59
N ILE A 235 -7.51 -12.07 -16.56
CA ILE A 235 -6.07 -11.89 -16.31
C ILE A 235 -5.79 -10.43 -15.92
N VAL A 236 -6.41 -9.46 -16.60
CA VAL A 236 -6.25 -8.05 -16.25
C VAL A 236 -6.74 -7.76 -14.83
N GLU A 237 -7.91 -8.26 -14.45
CA GLU A 237 -8.45 -8.06 -13.11
C GLU A 237 -7.53 -8.68 -12.05
N THR A 238 -7.04 -9.89 -12.28
CA THR A 238 -6.04 -10.54 -11.40
C THR A 238 -4.78 -9.67 -11.24
N LYS A 239 -4.32 -9.01 -12.31
CA LYS A 239 -3.17 -8.10 -12.26
C LYS A 239 -3.47 -6.77 -11.59
N LYS A 240 -4.71 -6.27 -11.67
CA LYS A 240 -5.16 -5.10 -10.90
C LYS A 240 -5.21 -5.42 -9.42
N GLU A 241 -5.77 -6.56 -9.03
CA GLU A 241 -5.76 -7.06 -7.65
C GLU A 241 -4.34 -7.15 -7.08
N MET A 242 -3.41 -7.72 -7.86
CA MET A 242 -2.00 -7.76 -7.49
C MET A 242 -1.39 -6.36 -7.24
N LEU A 243 -1.67 -5.37 -8.11
CA LEU A 243 -1.19 -4.00 -7.92
C LEU A 243 -1.83 -3.32 -6.71
N MET A 244 -3.10 -3.64 -6.39
CA MET A 244 -3.75 -3.14 -5.18
C MET A 244 -3.08 -3.67 -3.92
N VAL A 245 -2.73 -4.96 -3.88
CA VAL A 245 -1.98 -5.53 -2.75
C VAL A 245 -0.60 -4.88 -2.63
N LEU A 246 0.09 -4.63 -3.75
CA LEU A 246 1.37 -3.89 -3.71
C LEU A 246 1.22 -2.47 -3.14
N ALA A 247 0.16 -1.75 -3.49
CA ALA A 247 -0.08 -0.41 -2.93
C ALA A 247 -0.26 -0.45 -1.40
N ASP A 248 -0.87 -1.52 -0.90
CA ASP A 248 -1.12 -1.69 0.54
C ASP A 248 0.14 -2.13 1.30
N ILE A 249 0.98 -2.96 0.67
CA ILE A 249 2.31 -3.28 1.18
C ILE A 249 3.17 -2.01 1.25
N GLU A 250 3.15 -1.18 0.20
CA GLU A 250 3.89 0.09 0.15
C GLU A 250 3.44 1.04 1.28
N LEU A 251 2.13 1.15 1.52
CA LEU A 251 1.58 1.94 2.62
C LEU A 251 2.07 1.41 3.98
N ALA A 252 2.03 0.10 4.20
CA ALA A 252 2.51 -0.49 5.45
C ALA A 252 4.03 -0.29 5.66
N GLN A 253 4.83 -0.37 4.59
CA GLN A 253 6.27 -0.05 4.63
C GLN A 253 6.51 1.43 4.95
N THR A 254 5.70 2.33 4.36
CA THR A 254 5.77 3.77 4.69
C THR A 254 5.50 4.00 6.17
N LEU A 255 4.42 3.43 6.73
CA LEU A 255 4.10 3.55 8.15
C LEU A 255 5.25 3.09 9.04
N LYS A 256 5.84 1.93 8.71
CA LYS A 256 6.98 1.38 9.46
C LYS A 256 8.21 2.27 9.37
N SER A 257 8.50 2.81 8.19
CA SER A 257 9.63 3.73 8.03
C SER A 257 9.43 5.04 8.81
N GLU A 258 8.19 5.52 8.94
CA GLU A 258 7.85 6.71 9.72
C GLU A 258 8.02 6.45 11.23
N THR A 259 7.63 5.28 11.73
CA THR A 259 7.82 4.89 13.15
C THR A 259 9.30 4.70 13.49
N GLU A 260 10.08 4.06 12.62
CA GLU A 260 11.53 3.91 12.77
C GLU A 260 12.25 5.28 12.81
N LYS A 261 11.94 6.17 11.85
CA LYS A 261 12.48 7.55 11.82
C LYS A 261 12.12 8.32 13.10
N ALA A 262 10.86 8.27 13.54
CA ALA A 262 10.43 8.94 14.76
C ALA A 262 11.17 8.40 16.00
N GLN A 263 11.40 7.09 16.08
CA GLN A 263 12.14 6.47 17.17
C GLN A 263 13.62 6.90 17.20
N GLU A 264 14.24 7.08 16.04
CA GLU A 264 15.62 7.56 15.93
C GLU A 264 15.79 8.98 16.47
N GLU A 265 14.82 9.87 16.23
CA GLU A 265 14.81 11.26 16.69
C GLU A 265 14.59 11.43 18.21
N MET A 266 13.98 10.45 18.87
CA MET A 266 13.74 10.50 20.32
C MET A 266 15.03 10.30 21.14
N ILE A 267 15.21 11.15 22.17
CA ILE A 267 16.36 11.12 23.10
C ILE A 267 15.88 10.61 24.47
N GLU A 268 16.70 9.78 25.12
CA GLU A 268 16.54 9.26 26.49
C GLU A 268 15.52 8.13 26.66
N THR A 269 14.22 8.40 26.56
CA THR A 269 13.17 7.37 26.76
C THR A 269 12.36 7.20 25.48
N VAL A 270 12.27 5.97 24.97
CA VAL A 270 11.54 5.64 23.74
C VAL A 270 10.45 4.62 24.00
N PRO A 271 9.26 4.74 23.38
CA PRO A 271 8.23 3.71 23.45
C PRO A 271 8.72 2.38 22.84
N HIS A 272 8.05 1.29 23.18
CA HIS A 272 8.32 0.01 22.52
C HIS A 272 8.03 0.12 21.01
N PRO A 273 8.84 -0.47 20.11
CA PRO A 273 8.61 -0.40 18.66
C PRO A 273 7.21 -0.85 18.25
N LEU A 274 6.71 -1.96 18.82
CA LEU A 274 5.35 -2.44 18.52
C LEU A 274 4.26 -1.46 18.97
N ASP A 275 4.46 -0.71 20.05
CA ASP A 275 3.49 0.31 20.48
C ASP A 275 3.42 1.46 19.46
N GLN A 276 4.56 1.80 18.83
CA GLN A 276 4.62 2.82 17.78
C GLN A 276 3.99 2.32 16.49
N ASP A 277 4.29 1.09 16.07
CA ASP A 277 3.67 0.46 14.90
C ASP A 277 2.16 0.36 15.07
N TYR A 278 1.69 -0.10 16.24
CA TYR A 278 0.28 -0.11 16.61
C TYR A 278 -0.35 1.29 16.55
N SER A 279 0.29 2.28 17.19
CA SER A 279 -0.20 3.66 17.19
C SER A 279 -0.26 4.25 15.77
N SER A 280 0.64 3.86 14.89
CA SER A 280 0.67 4.30 13.49
C SER A 280 -0.59 3.88 12.73
N LEU A 281 -1.24 2.78 13.12
CA LEU A 281 -2.49 2.31 12.51
C LEU A 281 -3.66 3.25 12.78
N LYS A 282 -3.62 4.07 13.84
CA LYS A 282 -4.74 4.93 14.25
C LYS A 282 -6.06 4.16 14.39
N CYS A 283 -5.93 2.96 14.95
CA CYS A 283 -6.99 1.99 15.11
C CYS A 283 -6.85 1.32 16.46
N ASN A 284 -7.88 1.43 17.29
CA ASN A 284 -7.94 0.72 18.55
C ASN A 284 -8.36 -0.73 18.29
N LEU A 285 -7.62 -1.68 18.85
CA LEU A 285 -7.94 -3.09 18.87
C LEU A 285 -8.11 -3.53 20.31
N THR A 286 -9.31 -4.02 20.64
CA THR A 286 -9.59 -4.59 21.96
C THR A 286 -9.76 -6.08 21.82
N LEU A 287 -8.83 -6.87 22.37
CA LEU A 287 -8.94 -8.32 22.39
C LEU A 287 -10.19 -8.74 23.17
N LEU A 288 -11.04 -9.57 22.56
CA LEU A 288 -12.22 -10.11 23.22
C LEU A 288 -11.88 -11.37 24.00
N ASP A 289 -12.35 -11.43 25.24
CA ASP A 289 -12.35 -12.67 26.01
C ASP A 289 -13.29 -13.71 25.38
N LYS A 290 -12.98 -14.99 25.54
CA LYS A 290 -13.71 -16.09 24.87
C LYS A 290 -15.08 -16.38 25.49
N ASP A 291 -15.32 -15.90 26.70
CA ASP A 291 -16.54 -16.12 27.48
C ASP A 291 -17.59 -15.02 27.32
N VAL A 292 -17.31 -13.99 26.52
CA VAL A 292 -18.30 -12.94 26.23
C VAL A 292 -19.29 -13.40 25.16
N GLU A 293 -20.56 -13.04 25.33
CA GLU A 293 -21.66 -13.39 24.41
C GLU A 293 -21.35 -13.04 22.95
N THR A 294 -20.71 -11.89 22.72
CA THR A 294 -20.28 -11.46 21.38
C THR A 294 -19.34 -12.47 20.71
N PHE A 295 -18.43 -13.08 21.46
CA PHE A 295 -17.51 -14.09 20.93
C PHE A 295 -18.28 -15.34 20.49
N GLU A 296 -19.24 -15.82 21.31
CA GLU A 296 -20.09 -16.97 20.97
C GLU A 296 -20.94 -16.73 19.72
N ILE A 297 -21.46 -15.51 19.54
CA ILE A 297 -22.21 -15.11 18.35
C ILE A 297 -21.32 -15.19 17.10
N ILE A 298 -20.09 -14.68 17.18
CA ILE A 298 -19.12 -14.70 16.08
C ILE A 298 -18.67 -16.13 15.78
N GLU A 299 -18.40 -16.94 16.80
CA GLU A 299 -18.03 -18.34 16.65
C GLU A 299 -19.16 -19.14 15.98
N THR A 300 -20.40 -18.92 16.41
CA THR A 300 -21.57 -19.55 15.79
C THR A 300 -21.73 -19.11 14.34
N TYR A 301 -21.59 -17.81 14.05
CA TYR A 301 -21.64 -17.28 12.68
C TYR A 301 -20.58 -17.95 11.79
N LEU A 302 -19.33 -18.07 12.26
CA LEU A 302 -18.28 -18.77 11.54
C LEU A 302 -18.64 -20.23 11.29
N LYS A 303 -19.05 -20.96 12.34
CA LYS A 303 -19.33 -22.39 12.30
C LYS A 303 -20.47 -22.75 11.36
N VAL A 304 -21.56 -21.98 11.36
CA VAL A 304 -22.73 -22.28 10.53
C VAL A 304 -22.52 -21.91 9.05
N THR A 305 -21.53 -21.05 8.74
CA THR A 305 -21.28 -20.57 7.38
C THR A 305 -19.97 -21.01 6.73
N SER A 306 -19.09 -21.71 7.45
CA SER A 306 -17.78 -22.20 6.98
C SER A 306 -17.82 -23.44 6.07
N GLY A 307 -19.01 -24.02 5.86
CA GLY A 307 -19.18 -25.20 5.00
C GLY A 307 -18.54 -26.45 5.60
N ASP A 308 -18.78 -27.61 4.99
CA ASP A 308 -18.40 -28.90 5.60
C ASP A 308 -16.93 -29.30 5.37
N TYR A 309 -16.26 -28.70 4.37
CA TYR A 309 -14.94 -29.16 3.90
C TYR A 309 -13.74 -28.52 4.60
N ARG A 310 -13.86 -27.27 5.04
CA ARG A 310 -12.82 -26.56 5.80
C ARG A 310 -13.47 -26.00 7.04
N GLN A 311 -12.92 -26.31 8.21
CA GLN A 311 -13.46 -25.88 9.50
C GLN A 311 -12.45 -24.95 10.17
N PRO A 312 -12.38 -23.67 9.71
CA PRO A 312 -11.50 -22.70 10.32
C PRO A 312 -11.86 -22.53 11.79
N LYS A 313 -10.83 -22.37 12.63
CA LYS A 313 -10.99 -22.17 14.08
C LYS A 313 -10.56 -20.76 14.45
N ILE A 314 -11.37 -20.09 15.25
CA ILE A 314 -11.03 -18.78 15.80
C ILE A 314 -9.88 -18.96 16.81
N VAL A 315 -8.79 -18.24 16.57
CA VAL A 315 -7.68 -18.11 17.51
C VAL A 315 -7.96 -16.93 18.44
N ASN A 316 -8.14 -15.75 17.84
CA ASN A 316 -8.36 -14.47 18.51
C ASN A 316 -9.43 -13.65 17.77
N VAL A 317 -10.12 -12.77 18.52
CA VAL A 317 -11.05 -11.78 17.98
C VAL A 317 -10.73 -10.43 18.62
N TRP A 318 -10.54 -9.41 17.80
CA TRP A 318 -10.42 -8.03 18.27
C TRP A 318 -11.65 -7.24 17.88
N GLU A 319 -12.24 -6.48 18.81
CA GLU A 319 -13.11 -5.37 18.46
C GLU A 319 -12.25 -4.27 17.82
N VAL A 320 -12.72 -3.76 16.69
CA VAL A 320 -12.02 -2.78 15.86
C VAL A 320 -12.71 -1.43 15.99
N ASP A 321 -11.97 -0.41 16.41
CA ASP A 321 -12.45 0.97 16.44
C ASP A 321 -11.43 1.92 15.81
N ARG A 322 -11.70 2.32 14.56
CA ARG A 322 -10.86 3.23 13.78
C ARG A 322 -11.21 4.68 14.05
N GLU A 323 -10.19 5.51 14.27
CA GLU A 323 -10.30 6.89 14.78
C GLU A 323 -11.38 7.75 14.10
N THR A 324 -11.55 7.66 12.78
CA THR A 324 -12.50 8.48 12.01
C THR A 324 -13.68 7.71 11.43
N GLU A 325 -13.67 6.38 11.52
CA GLU A 325 -14.63 5.54 10.79
C GLU A 325 -16.03 5.60 11.41
N GLY A 326 -16.14 5.68 12.74
CA GLY A 326 -17.42 5.85 13.40
C GLY A 326 -18.13 7.14 13.03
N LEU A 327 -17.39 8.26 13.00
CA LEU A 327 -17.93 9.55 12.55
C LEU A 327 -18.39 9.49 11.09
N ARG A 328 -17.56 8.95 10.20
CA ARG A 328 -17.90 8.78 8.78
C ARG A 328 -19.13 7.88 8.61
N PHE A 329 -19.24 6.80 9.38
CA PHE A 329 -20.35 5.86 9.30
C PHE A 329 -21.67 6.45 9.79
N SER A 330 -21.64 7.39 10.75
CA SER A 330 -22.82 8.08 11.28
C SER A 330 -23.60 8.89 10.24
N GLU A 331 -22.98 9.25 9.10
CA GLU A 331 -23.69 9.83 7.94
C GLU A 331 -24.84 8.97 7.45
N ASN A 332 -24.78 7.67 7.75
CA ASN A 332 -25.75 6.66 7.33
C ASN A 332 -26.68 6.25 8.47
N ASP A 333 -26.75 6.98 9.60
CA ASP A 333 -27.56 6.61 10.77
C ASP A 333 -29.05 6.51 10.50
N ASN A 334 -29.53 7.18 9.46
CA ASN A 334 -30.89 7.12 8.96
C ASN A 334 -31.17 5.88 8.09
N LEU A 335 -30.15 5.10 7.72
CA LEU A 335 -30.31 3.85 6.98
C LEU A 335 -30.58 2.69 7.93
N ASP A 336 -31.61 1.92 7.58
CA ASP A 336 -31.94 0.63 8.19
C ASP A 336 -31.18 -0.51 7.49
N ASN A 337 -31.61 -1.77 7.72
CA ASN A 337 -31.07 -2.97 7.07
C ASN A 337 -29.55 -3.12 7.21
N ARG A 338 -29.08 -3.06 8.46
CA ARG A 338 -27.66 -3.22 8.79
C ARG A 338 -27.35 -4.70 9.00
N HIS A 339 -26.25 -5.15 8.40
CA HIS A 339 -25.80 -6.54 8.47
C HIS A 339 -24.35 -6.59 8.94
N LEU A 340 -24.03 -7.57 9.79
CA LEU A 340 -22.65 -7.95 10.07
C LEU A 340 -22.23 -9.01 9.03
N LEU A 341 -21.29 -8.67 8.16
CA LEU A 341 -20.90 -9.48 7.02
C LEU A 341 -19.40 -9.75 7.01
N TRP A 342 -19.00 -10.85 6.37
CA TRP A 342 -17.60 -11.23 6.21
C TRP A 342 -16.93 -10.42 5.09
N HIS A 343 -15.68 -10.05 5.33
CA HIS A 343 -14.75 -9.58 4.30
C HIS A 343 -13.43 -10.34 4.47
N GLY A 344 -13.17 -11.29 3.57
CA GLY A 344 -11.89 -12.03 3.55
C GLY A 344 -10.83 -11.25 2.80
N THR A 345 -9.62 -11.20 3.34
CA THR A 345 -8.51 -10.45 2.73
C THR A 345 -7.16 -11.13 2.91
N ASN A 346 -6.16 -10.71 2.13
CA ASN A 346 -4.78 -11.15 2.28
C ASN A 346 -4.18 -10.50 3.54
N ILE A 347 -3.42 -11.27 4.33
CA ILE A 347 -2.74 -10.73 5.52
C ILE A 347 -1.84 -9.53 5.22
N ALA A 348 -1.24 -9.49 4.03
CA ALA A 348 -0.40 -8.39 3.55
C ALA A 348 -1.11 -7.03 3.42
N VAL A 349 -2.44 -7.00 3.46
CA VAL A 349 -3.21 -5.74 3.37
C VAL A 349 -3.87 -5.33 4.69
N VAL A 350 -3.76 -6.15 5.75
CA VAL A 350 -4.44 -5.90 7.02
C VAL A 350 -3.99 -4.58 7.65
N ALA A 351 -2.68 -4.30 7.67
CA ALA A 351 -2.16 -3.02 8.19
C ALA A 351 -2.75 -1.81 7.44
N ALA A 352 -2.83 -1.87 6.11
CA ALA A 352 -3.44 -0.82 5.30
C ALA A 352 -4.95 -0.67 5.54
N ILE A 353 -5.67 -1.78 5.75
CA ILE A 353 -7.10 -1.76 6.08
C ILE A 353 -7.33 -1.18 7.48
N LEU A 354 -6.53 -1.54 8.49
CA LEU A 354 -6.63 -0.95 9.82
C LEU A 354 -6.32 0.56 9.79
N LYS A 355 -5.33 0.98 8.98
CA LYS A 355 -4.99 2.39 8.79
C LYS A 355 -6.06 3.19 8.06
N SER A 356 -6.46 2.72 6.88
CA SER A 356 -7.23 3.51 5.90
C SER A 356 -8.66 3.04 5.70
N GLY A 357 -8.97 1.81 6.09
CA GLY A 357 -10.28 1.19 5.93
C GLY A 357 -10.39 0.40 4.65
N LEU A 358 -11.54 -0.25 4.49
CA LEU A 358 -11.94 -0.79 3.21
C LEU A 358 -12.18 0.37 2.24
N ARG A 359 -11.49 0.32 1.10
CA ARG A 359 -11.47 1.37 0.07
C ARG A 359 -12.08 0.87 -1.23
N ILE A 360 -12.76 1.76 -1.95
CA ILE A 360 -13.13 1.52 -3.34
C ILE A 360 -11.99 2.04 -4.20
N MET A 361 -11.11 1.13 -4.62
CA MET A 361 -9.97 1.52 -5.43
C MET A 361 -10.44 1.87 -6.86
N PRO A 362 -9.92 2.95 -7.50
CA PRO A 362 -10.35 3.40 -8.84
C PRO A 362 -10.27 2.34 -9.94
N HIS A 363 -9.48 1.29 -9.71
CA HIS A 363 -9.27 0.18 -10.65
C HIS A 363 -9.77 -1.16 -10.10
N SER A 364 -10.38 -1.20 -8.91
CA SER A 364 -11.03 -2.40 -8.39
C SER A 364 -12.25 -2.73 -9.23
N GLY A 365 -12.42 -3.99 -9.60
CA GLY A 365 -13.62 -4.47 -10.25
C GLY A 365 -13.94 -5.89 -9.79
N GLY A 366 -15.14 -6.32 -10.12
CA GLY A 366 -15.57 -7.68 -9.87
C GLY A 366 -16.82 -7.97 -10.67
N ARG A 367 -17.45 -9.10 -10.37
CA ARG A 367 -18.63 -9.57 -11.11
C ARG A 367 -19.78 -8.56 -11.12
N VAL A 368 -19.81 -7.62 -10.16
CA VAL A 368 -20.89 -6.64 -9.97
C VAL A 368 -20.35 -5.20 -9.86
N GLY A 369 -19.17 -4.92 -10.44
CA GLY A 369 -18.60 -3.58 -10.57
C GLY A 369 -17.62 -3.16 -9.47
N CYS A 370 -17.35 -1.86 -9.38
CA CYS A 370 -16.33 -1.27 -8.50
C CYS A 370 -16.93 -0.89 -7.15
N GLY A 371 -16.79 -1.73 -6.13
CA GLY A 371 -17.36 -1.52 -4.80
C GLY A 371 -16.65 -2.34 -3.74
N ILE A 372 -17.11 -2.24 -2.49
CA ILE A 372 -16.62 -3.11 -1.41
C ILE A 372 -17.52 -4.34 -1.34
N TYR A 373 -16.90 -5.50 -1.46
CA TYR A 373 -17.58 -6.80 -1.48
C TYR A 373 -17.58 -7.44 -0.10
N PHE A 374 -18.73 -7.94 0.30
CA PHE A 374 -18.93 -8.72 1.51
C PHE A 374 -19.70 -10.01 1.21
N ALA A 375 -19.60 -10.97 2.12
CA ALA A 375 -20.35 -12.21 2.06
C ALA A 375 -21.10 -12.43 3.38
N SER A 376 -22.32 -12.96 3.29
CA SER A 376 -23.03 -13.51 4.44
C SER A 376 -22.49 -14.87 4.86
N GLU A 377 -21.60 -15.47 4.07
CA GLU A 377 -21.12 -16.83 4.29
C GLU A 377 -19.60 -16.86 4.31
N ASN A 378 -19.01 -17.48 5.34
CA ASN A 378 -17.56 -17.62 5.45
C ASN A 378 -16.99 -18.54 4.34
N SER A 379 -17.77 -19.51 3.86
CA SER A 379 -17.40 -20.39 2.76
C SER A 379 -18.29 -20.21 1.52
N LYS A 380 -17.76 -20.65 0.37
CA LYS A 380 -18.48 -20.66 -0.91
C LYS A 380 -19.13 -22.02 -1.16
N SER A 381 -20.42 -22.18 -0.82
CA SER A 381 -21.10 -23.48 -0.96
C SER A 381 -22.61 -23.41 -1.28
N ALA A 382 -23.37 -22.38 -0.84
CA ALA A 382 -24.83 -22.31 -0.99
C ALA A 382 -25.37 -20.88 -0.73
N GLY A 383 -26.70 -20.69 -0.59
CA GLY A 383 -27.30 -19.38 -0.30
C GLY A 383 -27.67 -19.24 1.18
N TYR A 384 -27.42 -18.09 1.76
CA TYR A 384 -27.74 -17.77 3.15
C TYR A 384 -29.25 -17.91 3.53
N ASP A 385 -29.54 -18.37 4.76
CA ASP A 385 -30.89 -18.46 5.37
C ASP A 385 -31.15 -17.28 6.33
N PRO A 386 -31.85 -16.21 5.90
CA PRO A 386 -32.13 -15.06 6.74
C PRO A 386 -33.15 -15.34 7.86
N SER A 387 -33.86 -16.47 7.85
CA SER A 387 -34.85 -16.79 8.88
C SER A 387 -34.24 -17.13 10.23
N LYS A 388 -32.93 -17.41 10.25
CA LYS A 388 -32.15 -17.77 11.43
C LYS A 388 -31.33 -16.62 11.98
N ASP A 389 -31.47 -15.43 11.40
CA ASP A 389 -30.78 -14.25 11.90
C ASP A 389 -31.14 -13.91 13.32
N ILE A 390 -30.13 -13.48 14.06
CA ILE A 390 -30.34 -12.74 15.29
C ILE A 390 -30.08 -11.25 15.02
N SER A 391 -30.67 -10.41 15.86
CA SER A 391 -30.39 -8.98 15.86
C SER A 391 -29.58 -8.62 17.08
N ILE A 392 -28.37 -8.12 16.86
CA ILE A 392 -27.53 -7.53 17.92
C ILE A 392 -27.67 -6.01 17.91
N THR A 393 -27.34 -5.37 19.03
CA THR A 393 -27.30 -3.90 19.09
C THR A 393 -25.85 -3.44 19.04
N LEU A 394 -25.49 -2.70 18.00
CA LEU A 394 -24.22 -2.00 17.89
C LEU A 394 -24.51 -0.50 17.84
N GLU A 395 -23.98 0.25 18.81
CA GLU A 395 -24.10 1.72 18.88
C GLU A 395 -25.57 2.21 18.84
N GLY A 396 -26.46 1.48 19.52
CA GLY A 396 -27.89 1.79 19.55
C GLY A 396 -28.65 1.45 18.26
N LYS A 397 -28.00 0.81 17.28
CA LYS A 397 -28.63 0.35 16.04
C LYS A 397 -28.74 -1.17 16.02
N LYS A 398 -29.87 -1.67 15.52
CA LYS A 398 -30.07 -3.10 15.28
C LYS A 398 -29.27 -3.55 14.06
N VAL A 399 -28.50 -4.61 14.20
CA VAL A 399 -27.67 -5.23 13.16
C VAL A 399 -28.02 -6.70 13.06
N SER A 400 -28.35 -7.17 11.85
CA SER A 400 -28.58 -8.58 11.55
C SER A 400 -27.27 -9.34 11.52
N VAL A 401 -27.24 -10.51 12.15
CA VAL A 401 -26.10 -11.43 12.11
C VAL A 401 -26.61 -12.81 11.68
N PRO A 402 -26.12 -13.37 10.57
CA PRO A 402 -26.43 -14.73 10.18
C PRO A 402 -26.06 -15.74 11.27
N GLN A 403 -27.01 -16.61 11.62
CA GLN A 403 -26.78 -17.76 12.53
C GLN A 403 -27.33 -19.07 11.94
N GLY A 404 -27.83 -19.04 10.70
CA GLY A 404 -28.33 -20.20 9.98
C GLY A 404 -27.30 -20.83 9.07
N LYS A 405 -27.43 -22.15 8.84
CA LYS A 405 -26.73 -22.81 7.75
C LYS A 405 -27.30 -22.31 6.41
N PRO A 406 -26.47 -22.21 5.36
CA PRO A 406 -26.96 -21.95 4.01
C PRO A 406 -28.04 -22.96 3.58
N ILE A 407 -29.09 -22.47 2.92
CA ILE A 407 -30.17 -23.27 2.34
C ILE A 407 -30.27 -22.98 0.83
N PRO A 408 -30.77 -23.93 0.02
CA PRO A 408 -31.13 -23.63 -1.37
C PRO A 408 -32.14 -22.49 -1.42
N GLN A 409 -31.92 -21.52 -2.30
CA GLN A 409 -32.82 -20.38 -2.53
C GLN A 409 -33.55 -20.55 -3.87
N PRO A 410 -34.75 -21.15 -3.93
CA PRO A 410 -35.40 -21.53 -5.19
C PRO A 410 -35.62 -20.35 -6.14
N GLN A 411 -35.91 -19.17 -5.59
CA GLN A 411 -36.09 -17.92 -6.36
C GLN A 411 -34.82 -17.46 -7.10
N PHE A 412 -33.65 -17.97 -6.72
CA PHE A 412 -32.36 -17.64 -7.33
C PHE A 412 -31.69 -18.86 -7.96
N SER A 413 -32.45 -19.92 -8.24
CA SER A 413 -31.93 -21.18 -8.82
C SER A 413 -31.29 -21.00 -10.19
N ASP A 414 -31.74 -20.02 -10.97
CA ASP A 414 -31.16 -19.65 -12.28
C ASP A 414 -29.98 -18.66 -12.17
N SER A 415 -29.56 -18.28 -10.96
CA SER A 415 -28.46 -17.33 -10.75
C SER A 415 -27.10 -17.94 -11.11
N HIS A 416 -26.22 -17.11 -11.69
CA HIS A 416 -24.81 -17.47 -11.86
C HIS A 416 -24.00 -17.33 -10.57
N PHE A 417 -24.59 -16.85 -9.47
CA PHE A 417 -23.96 -16.75 -8.17
C PHE A 417 -24.32 -17.96 -7.31
N ARG A 418 -23.29 -18.63 -6.76
CA ARG A 418 -23.48 -19.77 -5.85
C ARG A 418 -23.81 -19.35 -4.42
N ASN A 419 -23.35 -18.16 -4.02
CA ASN A 419 -23.57 -17.55 -2.71
C ASN A 419 -23.96 -16.08 -2.89
N SER A 420 -24.52 -15.48 -1.85
CA SER A 420 -24.82 -14.04 -1.84
C SER A 420 -23.54 -13.21 -1.78
N GLU A 421 -23.46 -12.18 -2.63
CA GLU A 421 -22.44 -11.13 -2.56
C GLU A 421 -23.15 -9.81 -2.24
N TYR A 422 -22.71 -9.15 -1.17
CA TYR A 422 -23.23 -7.86 -0.73
C TYR A 422 -22.26 -6.77 -1.16
N LEU A 423 -22.76 -5.74 -1.83
CA LEU A 423 -21.94 -4.65 -2.34
C LEU A 423 -22.41 -3.31 -1.79
N ILE A 424 -21.44 -2.46 -1.49
CA ILE A 424 -21.64 -1.02 -1.28
C ILE A 424 -20.75 -0.22 -2.24
N TYR A 425 -21.24 0.94 -2.65
CA TYR A 425 -20.55 1.84 -3.58
C TYR A 425 -20.13 3.17 -2.94
N LYS A 426 -20.23 3.24 -1.59
CA LYS A 426 -19.73 4.35 -0.78
C LYS A 426 -19.03 3.78 0.43
N GLU A 427 -17.79 4.19 0.66
CA GLU A 427 -16.98 3.71 1.80
C GLU A 427 -17.60 4.05 3.15
N SER A 428 -18.37 5.15 3.24
CA SER A 428 -19.06 5.53 4.48
C SER A 428 -20.16 4.55 4.90
N GLN A 429 -20.60 3.63 4.01
CA GLN A 429 -21.61 2.62 4.34
C GLN A 429 -21.03 1.37 5.02
N CYS A 430 -19.72 1.33 5.28
CA CYS A 430 -19.08 0.26 6.06
C CYS A 430 -18.35 0.84 7.27
N ARG A 431 -18.42 0.08 8.36
CA ARG A 431 -17.56 0.22 9.53
C ARG A 431 -17.02 -1.15 9.90
N LEU A 432 -15.71 -1.26 10.08
CA LEU A 432 -15.08 -2.46 10.62
C LEU A 432 -15.48 -2.59 12.09
N ARG A 433 -15.89 -3.79 12.49
CA ARG A 433 -16.32 -4.08 13.87
C ARG A 433 -15.45 -5.11 14.54
N TYR A 434 -15.06 -6.15 13.82
CA TYR A 434 -14.25 -7.23 14.37
C TYR A 434 -13.17 -7.65 13.37
N LEU A 435 -11.98 -7.96 13.89
CA LEU A 435 -10.90 -8.64 13.18
C LEU A 435 -10.75 -10.03 13.80
N LEU A 436 -10.69 -11.06 12.95
CA LEU A 436 -10.57 -12.44 13.40
C LEU A 436 -9.24 -13.02 12.91
N GLU A 437 -8.50 -13.64 13.82
CA GLU A 437 -7.42 -14.55 13.46
C GLU A 437 -7.97 -15.96 13.39
N LEU A 438 -7.78 -16.61 12.23
CA LEU A 438 -8.29 -17.95 11.97
C LEU A 438 -7.13 -18.91 11.72
N ASN A 439 -7.21 -20.09 12.33
CA ASN A 439 -6.41 -21.24 11.95
C ASN A 439 -7.20 -22.08 10.93
N MET A 440 -6.67 -22.22 9.72
CA MET A 440 -7.38 -22.74 8.52
C MET A 440 -7.36 -24.25 8.37
#